data_AF-A0A7S1A5N5-F1
#
_entry.id   AF-A0A7S1A5N5-F1
#
_cell.length_a   1.000
_cell.length_b   1.000
_cell.length_c   1.000
_cell.angle_alpha   90.00
_cell.angle_beta   90.00
_cell.angle_gamma   90.00
#
_symmetry.space_group_name_H-M   'P 1'
#
loop_
_entity.id
_entity.type
_entity.pdbx_description
1 polymer ?
#
loop_
_entity_poly.entity_id
_entity_poly.type
_entity_poly.pdbx_seq_one_letter_code
_entity_poly.pdbx_strand_id
1 'polypeptide(L)'
;MSADVCDAQQRWGMLRGPSARPGVFPGAGLMERSRQAQLHHVARSEQCGSSGRGKSKGKGPGSGSCVIGQEAACSTMGARGSLQAPSSLESPVGSLETAGEGDVPLDALLGRHGRADAAADNQDRRRIVVVRHGSRPDSHADPALDARGEWEAEQVADYFSREEAGREGVGLIGAIYCSPFRRAMQTAAPVSRAMSLPICVEWGFCELLAHRWLHARDPLPELRGRDADALPGASHVDKNYESAVIPEYPDITGPMRPGNARQREKAVNRHRLTLDAVLKRAGGGSLLIV
;
A
#
# COMPACT_ATOMS: atom_id res chain seq x y z
N MET A 1 -17.62 -44.32 26.30
CA MET A 1 -17.88 -43.77 27.65
C MET A 1 -16.62 -43.10 28.13
N SER A 2 -16.78 -41.89 28.67
CA SER A 2 -15.82 -41.00 29.35
C SER A 2 -14.64 -40.43 28.56
N ALA A 3 -14.77 -39.11 28.40
CA ALA A 3 -13.71 -38.13 28.22
C ALA A 3 -12.81 -38.05 29.45
N ASP A 4 -11.62 -37.46 29.29
CA ASP A 4 -11.01 -36.69 30.35
C ASP A 4 -10.33 -35.43 29.79
N VAL A 5 -10.80 -34.32 30.36
CA VAL A 5 -10.25 -32.96 30.33
C VAL A 5 -9.34 -32.86 31.54
N CYS A 6 -8.18 -32.22 31.42
CA CYS A 6 -7.52 -31.65 32.60
C CYS A 6 -6.84 -30.32 32.26
N ASP A 7 -7.25 -29.34 33.05
CA ASP A 7 -6.95 -27.92 33.07
C ASP A 7 -5.93 -27.65 34.19
N ALA A 8 -5.05 -26.66 34.04
CA ALA A 8 -4.27 -26.11 35.16
C ALA A 8 -3.61 -24.76 34.82
N GLN A 9 -4.28 -23.68 35.24
CA GLN A 9 -3.68 -22.40 35.59
C GLN A 9 -2.98 -22.45 36.97
N GLN A 10 -1.93 -21.65 37.16
CA GLN A 10 -1.47 -20.93 38.38
C GLN A 10 -0.14 -20.21 38.01
N ARG A 11 0.28 -19.03 38.50
CA ARG A 11 0.03 -18.31 39.75
C ARG A 11 0.62 -16.87 39.65
N TRP A 12 -0.06 -15.88 40.23
CA TRP A 12 0.46 -14.53 40.52
C TRP A 12 1.02 -14.46 41.96
N GLY A 13 2.06 -13.66 42.19
CA GLY A 13 2.65 -13.42 43.51
C GLY A 13 2.82 -11.93 43.82
N MET A 14 2.13 -11.47 44.88
CA MET A 14 2.23 -10.16 45.53
C MET A 14 3.48 -10.03 46.41
N LEU A 15 4.01 -8.81 46.56
CA LEU A 15 4.63 -8.33 47.82
C LEU A 15 4.32 -6.83 48.06
N ARG A 16 3.94 -6.50 49.31
CA ARG A 16 3.69 -5.17 49.91
C ARG A 16 5.03 -4.59 50.45
N GLY A 17 5.34 -3.29 50.34
CA GLY A 17 5.13 -2.21 51.35
C GLY A 17 6.26 -2.13 52.41
N PRO A 18 6.78 -0.94 52.80
CA PRO A 18 6.05 -0.06 53.74
C PRO A 18 6.22 1.48 53.54
N SER A 19 5.53 2.25 54.39
CA SER A 19 5.19 3.68 54.31
C SER A 19 6.14 4.66 55.03
N ALA A 20 6.12 5.94 54.63
CA ALA A 20 6.28 7.11 55.52
C ALA A 20 5.65 8.38 54.90
N ARG A 21 5.34 9.37 55.75
CA ARG A 21 4.31 10.43 55.64
C ARG A 21 4.91 11.85 55.35
N PRO A 22 4.11 12.95 55.32
CA PRO A 22 4.24 14.07 54.36
C PRO A 22 4.93 15.35 54.90
N GLY A 23 5.21 16.30 53.99
CA GLY A 23 5.65 17.67 54.30
C GLY A 23 5.33 18.66 53.16
N VAL A 24 5.11 19.92 53.54
CA VAL A 24 4.38 21.01 52.87
C VAL A 24 5.30 21.93 52.04
N PHE A 25 4.75 22.59 51.00
CA PHE A 25 5.24 23.73 50.17
C PHE A 25 5.84 24.91 50.98
N PRO A 26 6.64 25.87 50.44
CA PRO A 26 6.40 26.61 49.17
C PRO A 26 7.65 27.13 48.41
N GLY A 27 7.43 27.86 47.29
CA GLY A 27 8.32 28.98 46.92
C GLY A 27 8.80 29.06 45.46
N ALA A 28 8.58 30.24 44.87
CA ALA A 28 8.92 30.70 43.54
C ALA A 28 10.40 30.56 43.11
N GLY A 29 10.64 30.56 41.79
CA GLY A 29 11.96 30.83 41.22
C GLY A 29 12.03 30.68 39.70
N LEU A 30 12.10 31.83 39.01
CA LEU A 30 12.50 31.94 37.61
C LEU A 30 13.77 31.12 37.32
N MET A 31 13.78 30.37 36.23
CA MET A 31 15.01 30.15 35.45
C MET A 31 14.68 29.94 33.97
N GLU A 32 14.81 31.03 33.24
CA GLU A 32 15.13 31.07 31.81
C GLU A 32 16.37 30.19 31.57
N ARG A 33 16.22 29.05 30.88
CA ARG A 33 17.36 28.26 30.42
C ARG A 33 17.41 28.26 28.91
N SER A 34 18.24 29.18 28.43
CA SER A 34 18.86 29.18 27.11
C SER A 34 19.40 27.78 26.79
N ARG A 35 18.81 27.10 25.80
CA ARG A 35 19.36 25.86 25.24
C ARG A 35 20.30 26.21 24.10
N GLN A 36 21.57 26.28 24.44
CA GLN A 36 22.69 26.26 23.53
C GLN A 36 22.79 24.85 22.92
N ALA A 37 22.52 24.72 21.62
CA ALA A 37 22.67 23.46 20.91
C ALA A 37 24.16 23.14 20.73
N GLN A 38 24.63 22.09 21.39
CA GLN A 38 25.92 21.46 21.13
C GLN A 38 25.82 20.65 19.82
N LEU A 39 26.49 21.15 18.79
CA LEU A 39 26.82 20.41 17.57
C LEU A 39 27.85 19.33 17.92
N HIS A 40 27.44 18.06 17.93
CA HIS A 40 28.37 16.95 17.89
C HIS A 40 28.81 16.70 16.45
N HIS A 41 30.06 17.05 16.17
CA HIS A 41 30.83 16.56 15.04
C HIS A 41 30.93 15.03 15.11
N VAL A 42 30.38 14.33 14.11
CA VAL A 42 30.74 12.94 13.83
C VAL A 42 31.82 12.96 12.75
N ALA A 43 33.04 12.63 13.17
CA ALA A 43 34.19 12.43 12.30
C ALA A 43 34.00 11.16 11.45
N ARG A 44 34.23 11.31 10.15
CA ARG A 44 34.42 10.20 9.21
C ARG A 44 35.76 9.53 9.52
N SER A 45 35.74 8.24 9.79
CA SER A 45 36.91 7.37 9.77
C SER A 45 36.84 6.53 8.51
N GLU A 46 37.63 6.91 7.51
CA GLU A 46 38.01 6.03 6.41
C GLU A 46 39.04 5.05 6.94
N GLN A 47 38.75 3.74 6.87
CA GLN A 47 39.78 2.73 7.04
C GLN A 47 39.75 1.76 5.86
N CYS A 48 40.72 1.99 4.99
CA CYS A 48 41.16 1.16 3.89
C CYS A 48 41.65 -0.18 4.45
N GLY A 49 41.01 -1.28 4.05
CA GLY A 49 41.33 -2.64 4.47
C GLY A 49 41.67 -3.51 3.27
N SER A 50 42.94 -3.87 3.21
CA SER A 50 43.70 -4.69 2.26
C SER A 50 43.02 -5.91 1.64
N SER A 51 43.39 -6.11 0.38
CA SER A 51 43.24 -7.31 -0.44
C SER A 51 43.86 -8.57 0.19
N GLY A 52 43.06 -9.63 0.34
CA GLY A 52 43.53 -10.98 0.68
C GLY A 52 43.14 -12.01 -0.40
N ARG A 53 44.10 -12.37 -1.25
CA ARG A 53 44.03 -13.47 -2.21
C ARG A 53 44.08 -14.81 -1.47
N GLY A 54 43.05 -15.64 -1.57
CA GLY A 54 43.04 -17.01 -1.07
C GLY A 54 42.52 -17.99 -2.11
N LYS A 55 43.43 -18.72 -2.78
CA LYS A 55 43.11 -19.89 -3.60
C LYS A 55 42.96 -21.10 -2.68
N SER A 56 41.86 -21.84 -2.79
CA SER A 56 41.83 -23.24 -2.35
C SER A 56 41.06 -24.09 -3.36
N LYS A 57 41.80 -25.01 -3.99
CA LYS A 57 41.29 -26.13 -4.76
C LYS A 57 40.90 -27.23 -3.76
N GLY A 58 39.68 -27.76 -3.88
CA GLY A 58 39.25 -28.96 -3.16
C GLY A 58 38.37 -29.80 -4.08
N LYS A 59 38.96 -30.82 -4.72
CA LYS A 59 38.29 -31.92 -5.43
C LYS A 59 38.01 -33.02 -4.41
N GLY A 60 36.79 -33.55 -4.38
CA GLY A 60 36.44 -34.79 -3.69
C GLY A 60 35.13 -35.35 -4.25
N PRO A 61 35.09 -36.61 -4.73
CA PRO A 61 33.87 -37.23 -5.25
C PRO A 61 33.11 -37.93 -4.12
N GLY A 62 31.84 -37.61 -3.95
CA GLY A 62 30.93 -38.27 -3.02
C GLY A 62 29.78 -38.91 -3.79
N SER A 63 29.93 -40.20 -4.07
CA SER A 63 28.89 -41.10 -4.56
C SER A 63 27.78 -41.25 -3.52
N GLY A 64 26.56 -40.80 -3.84
CA GLY A 64 25.36 -41.02 -3.06
C GLY A 64 24.27 -41.60 -3.95
N SER A 65 24.10 -42.91 -3.87
CA SER A 65 23.03 -43.68 -4.49
C SER A 65 21.67 -43.23 -3.95
N CYS A 66 20.79 -42.71 -4.82
CA CYS A 66 19.37 -42.58 -4.51
C CYS A 66 18.62 -43.71 -5.20
N VAL A 67 18.06 -44.56 -4.34
CA VAL A 67 17.23 -45.71 -4.65
C VAL A 67 15.96 -45.27 -5.38
N ILE A 68 15.70 -45.96 -6.50
CA ILE A 68 14.45 -45.92 -7.26
C ILE A 68 13.38 -46.65 -6.44
N GLY A 69 12.38 -45.90 -5.98
CA GLY A 69 11.19 -46.40 -5.30
C GLY A 69 9.99 -46.41 -6.25
N GLN A 70 9.36 -47.57 -6.32
CA GLN A 70 8.30 -48.02 -7.22
C GLN A 70 7.00 -47.19 -7.22
N GLU A 71 6.44 -47.10 -8.43
CA GLU A 71 5.04 -47.37 -8.81
C GLU A 71 3.93 -47.20 -7.77
N ALA A 72 3.02 -46.27 -8.06
CA ALA A 72 1.60 -46.43 -7.79
C ALA A 72 0.79 -45.88 -8.97
N ALA A 73 0.33 -46.81 -9.81
CA ALA A 73 -0.63 -46.56 -10.86
C ALA A 73 -1.99 -46.17 -10.25
N CYS A 74 -2.50 -44.99 -10.59
CA CYS A 74 -3.91 -44.67 -10.38
C CYS A 74 -4.59 -44.62 -11.76
N SER A 75 -5.21 -45.76 -12.09
CA SER A 75 -6.12 -45.89 -13.23
C SER A 75 -7.32 -44.96 -13.01
N THR A 76 -7.49 -43.99 -13.90
CA THR A 76 -8.79 -43.32 -14.08
C THR A 76 -9.29 -43.61 -15.48
N MET A 77 -10.44 -44.28 -15.51
CA MET A 77 -11.13 -44.72 -16.71
C MET A 77 -11.56 -43.52 -17.56
N GLY A 78 -11.30 -43.63 -18.86
CA GLY A 78 -11.81 -42.71 -19.86
C GLY A 78 -13.31 -42.85 -20.03
N ALA A 79 -14.02 -41.73 -19.93
CA ALA A 79 -15.35 -41.56 -20.51
C ALA A 79 -15.20 -40.69 -21.76
N ARG A 80 -15.23 -41.31 -22.93
CA ARG A 80 -15.37 -40.64 -24.23
C ARG A 80 -16.82 -40.18 -24.37
N GLY A 81 -17.09 -38.92 -24.04
CA GLY A 81 -18.31 -38.22 -24.42
C GLY A 81 -18.13 -37.55 -25.78
N SER A 82 -18.81 -38.07 -26.79
CA SER A 82 -18.92 -37.46 -28.12
C SER A 82 -19.77 -36.19 -28.01
N LEU A 83 -19.16 -35.01 -28.21
CA LEU A 83 -19.88 -33.75 -28.36
C LEU A 83 -20.07 -33.46 -29.83
N GLN A 84 -21.30 -33.60 -30.30
CA GLN A 84 -21.79 -33.11 -31.57
C GLN A 84 -21.74 -31.57 -31.58
N ALA A 85 -21.22 -31.00 -32.66
CA ALA A 85 -21.24 -29.58 -32.92
C ALA A 85 -22.68 -29.14 -33.29
N PRO A 86 -23.25 -28.09 -32.66
CA PRO A 86 -24.44 -27.46 -33.18
C PRO A 86 -24.08 -26.56 -34.37
N SER A 87 -24.80 -26.82 -35.44
CA SER A 87 -24.88 -26.08 -36.70
C SER A 87 -25.23 -24.62 -36.52
N SER A 88 -24.50 -23.81 -37.29
CA SER A 88 -24.73 -22.45 -37.77
C SER A 88 -26.16 -21.93 -37.66
N LEU A 89 -26.34 -20.85 -36.89
CA LEU A 89 -27.49 -19.96 -36.96
C LEU A 89 -26.98 -18.61 -37.49
N GLU A 90 -27.32 -18.34 -38.74
CA GLU A 90 -27.12 -17.05 -39.40
C GLU A 90 -27.91 -15.97 -38.66
N SER A 91 -27.27 -14.83 -38.37
CA SER A 91 -27.91 -13.63 -37.85
C SER A 91 -27.89 -12.54 -38.91
N PRO A 92 -28.97 -11.77 -39.08
CA PRO A 92 -29.10 -10.77 -40.13
C PRO A 92 -28.21 -9.55 -39.87
N VAL A 93 -27.54 -9.10 -40.92
CA VAL A 93 -26.72 -7.89 -40.98
C VAL A 93 -27.65 -6.68 -40.99
N GLY A 94 -27.83 -6.04 -39.83
CA GLY A 94 -28.47 -4.73 -39.72
C GLY A 94 -27.41 -3.63 -39.78
N SER A 95 -27.35 -2.91 -40.89
CA SER A 95 -26.50 -1.74 -41.10
C SER A 95 -26.92 -0.62 -40.14
N LEU A 96 -26.08 -0.33 -39.15
CA LEU A 96 -26.24 0.81 -38.26
C LEU A 96 -25.52 2.02 -38.86
N GLU A 97 -26.29 3.03 -39.27
CA GLU A 97 -25.78 4.31 -39.74
C GLU A 97 -25.04 5.03 -38.59
N THR A 98 -23.75 5.29 -38.81
CA THR A 98 -22.92 6.10 -37.91
C THR A 98 -23.21 7.58 -38.15
N ALA A 99 -23.91 8.21 -37.22
CA ALA A 99 -24.02 9.67 -37.15
C ALA A 99 -22.62 10.28 -36.89
N GLY A 100 -22.24 11.25 -37.72
CA GLY A 100 -20.92 11.87 -37.72
C GLY A 100 -20.53 12.51 -36.38
N GLU A 101 -19.37 12.11 -35.88
CA GLU A 101 -18.61 12.85 -34.88
C GLU A 101 -18.20 14.21 -35.49
N GLY A 102 -18.86 15.27 -35.06
CA GLY A 102 -18.37 16.62 -35.29
C GLY A 102 -17.16 16.88 -34.39
N ASP A 103 -15.98 17.02 -35.00
CA ASP A 103 -14.78 17.53 -34.36
C ASP A 103 -15.08 18.89 -33.71
N VAL A 104 -15.22 18.90 -32.38
CA VAL A 104 -15.19 20.14 -31.61
C VAL A 104 -13.72 20.47 -31.39
N PRO A 105 -13.19 21.58 -31.94
CA PRO A 105 -11.78 21.93 -31.78
C PRO A 105 -11.44 22.07 -30.31
N LEU A 106 -10.49 21.27 -29.83
CA LEU A 106 -10.03 21.23 -28.44
C LEU A 106 -9.55 22.61 -27.95
N ASP A 107 -9.13 23.47 -28.87
CA ASP A 107 -8.68 24.85 -28.60
C ASP A 107 -9.80 25.78 -28.12
N ALA A 108 -11.06 25.50 -28.42
CA ALA A 108 -12.18 26.33 -27.96
C ALA A 108 -12.52 26.13 -26.47
N LEU A 109 -12.07 25.04 -25.85
CA LEU A 109 -12.27 24.75 -24.43
C LEU A 109 -11.19 25.33 -23.51
N LEU A 110 -10.07 25.79 -24.07
CA LEU A 110 -8.92 26.31 -23.30
C LEU A 110 -8.82 27.85 -23.29
N GLY A 111 -9.70 28.55 -24.00
CA GLY A 111 -9.57 29.98 -24.30
C GLY A 111 -10.23 30.99 -23.35
N ARG A 112 -10.68 30.62 -22.13
CA ARG A 112 -11.41 31.55 -21.25
C ARG A 112 -10.94 31.62 -19.79
N HIS A 113 -9.66 31.41 -19.53
CA HIS A 113 -9.07 31.80 -18.24
C HIS A 113 -8.51 33.21 -18.34
N GLY A 114 -9.38 34.18 -18.02
CA GLY A 114 -8.97 35.56 -17.78
C GLY A 114 -7.88 35.64 -16.73
N ARG A 115 -6.97 36.60 -16.89
CA ARG A 115 -5.94 36.98 -15.92
C ARG A 115 -6.61 37.45 -14.62
N ALA A 116 -6.91 36.51 -13.73
CA ALA A 116 -7.16 36.80 -12.33
C ALA A 116 -5.82 37.03 -11.62
N ASP A 117 -5.82 37.94 -10.65
CA ASP A 117 -4.66 38.36 -9.89
C ASP A 117 -3.89 37.17 -9.28
N ALA A 118 -2.68 36.94 -9.78
CA ALA A 118 -1.85 35.77 -9.51
C ALA A 118 -1.43 35.58 -8.02
N ALA A 119 -1.68 36.56 -7.16
CA ALA A 119 -1.31 36.51 -5.75
C ALA A 119 -2.44 36.01 -4.82
N ALA A 120 -3.71 36.05 -5.25
CA ALA A 120 -4.85 35.54 -4.47
C ALA A 120 -5.28 34.12 -4.88
N ASP A 121 -4.86 33.66 -6.06
CA ASP A 121 -5.33 32.40 -6.67
C ASP A 121 -4.49 31.16 -6.30
N ASN A 122 -3.35 31.34 -5.63
CA ASN A 122 -2.45 30.22 -5.32
C ASN A 122 -2.85 29.43 -4.05
N GLN A 123 -3.72 29.97 -3.19
CA GLN A 123 -4.24 29.23 -2.04
C GLN A 123 -5.25 28.14 -2.42
N ASP A 124 -5.75 28.13 -3.66
CA ASP A 124 -6.77 27.19 -4.13
C ASP A 124 -6.25 26.07 -5.06
N ARG A 125 -4.94 26.03 -5.34
CA ARG A 125 -4.37 24.97 -6.20
C ARG A 125 -4.16 23.68 -5.40
N ARG A 126 -5.25 22.92 -5.26
CA ARG A 126 -5.23 21.55 -4.72
C ARG A 126 -4.30 20.67 -5.55
N ARG A 127 -3.41 19.93 -4.86
CA ARG A 127 -2.62 18.85 -5.46
C ARG A 127 -3.17 17.49 -5.06
N ILE A 128 -3.20 16.60 -6.05
CA ILE A 128 -3.41 15.17 -5.84
C ILE A 128 -2.14 14.50 -6.34
N VAL A 129 -1.35 13.96 -5.42
CA VAL A 129 -0.13 13.23 -5.77
C VAL A 129 -0.42 11.75 -5.64
N VAL A 130 -0.14 10.98 -6.69
CA VAL A 130 -0.32 9.54 -6.70
C VAL A 130 1.05 8.88 -6.83
N VAL A 131 1.39 8.05 -5.86
CA VAL A 131 2.66 7.32 -5.81
C VAL A 131 2.34 5.84 -5.88
N ARG A 132 3.04 5.11 -6.75
CA ARG A 132 2.99 3.65 -6.74
C ARG A 132 3.89 3.14 -5.62
N HIS A 133 3.49 2.06 -4.96
CA HIS A 133 4.36 1.33 -4.04
C HIS A 133 5.73 0.97 -4.68
N GLY A 134 6.75 0.80 -3.85
CA GLY A 134 8.09 0.39 -4.28
C GLY A 134 8.18 -1.03 -4.86
N SER A 135 9.39 -1.41 -5.29
CA SER A 135 9.72 -2.76 -5.76
C SER A 135 9.35 -3.86 -4.75
N ARG A 136 8.94 -5.02 -5.28
CA ARG A 136 8.47 -6.18 -4.51
C ARG A 136 8.76 -7.49 -5.25
N PRO A 137 8.85 -8.64 -4.54
CA PRO A 137 8.83 -9.94 -5.16
C PRO A 137 7.41 -10.34 -5.59
N ASP A 138 7.28 -11.10 -6.69
CA ASP A 138 5.99 -11.58 -7.23
C ASP A 138 5.51 -12.89 -6.56
N SER A 139 5.84 -13.10 -5.29
CA SER A 139 5.74 -14.42 -4.64
C SER A 139 4.39 -14.75 -4.00
N HIS A 140 3.50 -13.77 -3.79
CA HIS A 140 2.18 -13.97 -3.16
C HIS A 140 1.24 -12.77 -3.40
N ALA A 141 0.02 -12.81 -2.85
CA ALA A 141 -1.02 -11.80 -3.08
C ALA A 141 -0.74 -10.44 -2.41
N ASP A 142 -0.13 -10.43 -1.22
CA ASP A 142 0.24 -9.21 -0.49
C ASP A 142 1.72 -9.20 -0.06
N PRO A 143 2.65 -9.17 -1.03
CA PRO A 143 4.07 -9.18 -0.74
C PRO A 143 4.51 -7.87 -0.10
N ALA A 144 5.46 -7.99 0.81
CA ALA A 144 6.24 -6.86 1.32
C ALA A 144 7.11 -6.26 0.20
N LEU A 145 7.62 -5.06 0.42
CA LEU A 145 8.69 -4.49 -0.37
C LEU A 145 9.95 -5.36 -0.28
N ASP A 146 10.74 -5.37 -1.35
CA ASP A 146 12.12 -5.85 -1.29
C ASP A 146 13.06 -4.71 -0.82
N ALA A 147 14.35 -5.01 -0.64
CA ALA A 147 15.33 -4.01 -0.18
C ALA A 147 15.43 -2.78 -1.11
N ARG A 148 15.19 -2.96 -2.40
CA ARG A 148 15.13 -1.85 -3.36
C ARG A 148 13.87 -1.02 -3.15
N GLY A 149 12.73 -1.66 -2.96
CA GLY A 149 11.45 -0.99 -2.68
C GLY A 149 11.47 -0.20 -1.38
N GLU A 150 12.12 -0.71 -0.34
CA GLU A 150 12.35 0.02 0.91
C GLU A 150 13.21 1.27 0.68
N TRP A 151 14.31 1.15 -0.08
CA TRP A 151 15.12 2.29 -0.45
C TRP A 151 14.34 3.32 -1.28
N GLU A 152 13.54 2.88 -2.28
CA GLU A 152 12.68 3.73 -3.09
C GLU A 152 11.67 4.51 -2.22
N ALA A 153 11.07 3.85 -1.22
CA ALA A 153 10.14 4.49 -0.28
C ALA A 153 10.82 5.59 0.55
N GLU A 154 12.05 5.37 1.04
CA GLU A 154 12.81 6.39 1.75
C GLU A 154 13.23 7.56 0.84
N GLN A 155 13.53 7.32 -0.45
CA GLN A 155 13.78 8.41 -1.41
C GLN A 155 12.54 9.27 -1.65
N VAL A 156 11.35 8.65 -1.73
CA VAL A 156 10.08 9.38 -1.84
C VAL A 156 9.85 10.25 -0.58
N ALA A 157 10.13 9.70 0.61
CA ALA A 157 10.01 10.45 1.85
C ALA A 157 10.96 11.65 1.92
N ASP A 158 12.23 11.46 1.54
CA ASP A 158 13.23 12.54 1.47
C ASP A 158 12.81 13.63 0.49
N TYR A 159 12.30 13.27 -0.69
CA TYR A 159 11.74 14.22 -1.65
C TYR A 159 10.64 15.09 -1.05
N PHE A 160 9.62 14.49 -0.42
CA PHE A 160 8.52 15.25 0.16
C PHE A 160 8.96 16.10 1.36
N SER A 161 9.92 15.63 2.16
CA SER A 161 10.44 16.40 3.29
C SER A 161 11.12 17.71 2.86
N ARG A 162 11.75 17.71 1.67
CA ARG A 162 12.43 18.88 1.11
C ARG A 162 11.48 19.78 0.33
N GLU A 163 10.65 19.20 -0.53
CA GLU A 163 9.77 19.96 -1.42
C GLU A 163 8.67 20.70 -0.66
N GLU A 164 8.08 20.09 0.36
CA GLU A 164 7.02 20.76 1.14
C GLU A 164 7.57 21.86 2.05
N ALA A 165 8.85 21.80 2.43
CA ALA A 165 9.48 22.82 3.26
C ALA A 165 9.76 24.15 2.51
N GLY A 166 9.75 24.14 1.17
CA GLY A 166 10.17 25.29 0.34
C GLY A 166 9.15 25.78 -0.68
N ARG A 167 7.95 25.19 -0.75
CA ARG A 167 6.93 25.55 -1.74
C ARG A 167 5.98 26.62 -1.22
N GLU A 168 6.20 27.86 -1.64
CA GLU A 168 5.22 28.93 -1.51
C GLU A 168 4.11 28.78 -2.56
N GLY A 169 2.86 29.04 -2.17
CA GLY A 169 1.74 29.12 -3.11
C GLY A 169 1.19 27.80 -3.63
N VAL A 170 1.47 26.67 -2.96
CA VAL A 170 0.80 25.40 -3.26
C VAL A 170 0.26 24.79 -1.97
N GLY A 171 -0.98 24.28 -2.01
CA GLY A 171 -1.59 23.66 -0.84
C GLY A 171 -0.73 22.52 -0.27
N LEU A 172 -0.45 22.56 1.03
CA LEU A 172 0.28 21.53 1.75
C LEU A 172 -0.50 20.21 1.74
N ILE A 173 0.23 19.09 1.66
CA ILE A 173 -0.37 17.76 1.78
C ILE A 173 -0.83 17.57 3.22
N GLY A 174 -2.13 17.39 3.43
CA GLY A 174 -2.73 17.29 4.77
C GLY A 174 -2.84 15.86 5.29
N ALA A 175 -2.84 14.85 4.41
CA ALA A 175 -2.98 13.45 4.78
C ALA A 175 -2.45 12.52 3.68
N ILE A 176 -2.11 11.29 4.08
CA ILE A 176 -1.74 10.20 3.19
C ILE A 176 -2.89 9.20 3.15
N TYR A 177 -3.46 8.97 1.98
CA TYR A 177 -4.46 7.92 1.75
C TYR A 177 -3.76 6.71 1.15
N CYS A 178 -3.81 5.58 1.84
CA CYS A 178 -3.02 4.42 1.48
C CYS A 178 -3.91 3.21 1.20
N SER A 179 -3.59 2.47 0.14
CA SER A 179 -4.13 1.14 -0.10
C SER A 179 -3.86 0.22 1.09
N PRO A 180 -4.77 -0.72 1.45
CA PRO A 180 -4.57 -1.59 2.62
C PRO A 180 -3.46 -2.63 2.43
N PHE A 181 -2.89 -2.78 1.24
CA PHE A 181 -1.82 -3.75 0.97
C PHE A 181 -0.52 -3.39 1.72
N ARG A 182 0.18 -4.41 2.23
CA ARG A 182 1.41 -4.24 3.04
C ARG A 182 2.44 -3.37 2.33
N ARG A 183 2.69 -3.60 1.04
CA ARG A 183 3.65 -2.82 0.24
C ARG A 183 3.31 -1.33 0.16
N ALA A 184 2.03 -0.98 0.10
CA ALA A 184 1.59 0.42 0.07
C ALA A 184 1.84 1.05 1.45
N MET A 185 1.48 0.34 2.52
CA MET A 185 1.75 0.78 3.90
C MET A 185 3.25 0.98 4.17
N GLN A 186 4.11 0.08 3.69
CA GLN A 186 5.57 0.23 3.79
C GLN A 186 6.10 1.42 3.00
N THR A 187 5.46 1.76 1.88
CA THR A 187 5.81 2.94 1.08
C THR A 187 5.34 4.23 1.78
N ALA A 188 4.15 4.22 2.37
CA ALA A 188 3.57 5.38 3.06
C ALA A 188 4.24 5.69 4.41
N ALA A 189 4.71 4.67 5.14
CA ALA A 189 5.28 4.82 6.48
C ALA A 189 6.46 5.80 6.58
N PRO A 190 7.52 5.74 5.74
CA PRO A 190 8.60 6.71 5.80
C PRO A 190 8.13 8.13 5.44
N VAL A 191 7.22 8.28 4.49
CA VAL A 191 6.65 9.59 4.11
C VAL A 191 5.86 10.20 5.27
N SER A 192 5.01 9.39 5.92
CA SER A 192 4.26 9.79 7.10
C SER A 192 5.17 10.28 8.22
N ARG A 193 6.26 9.55 8.52
CA ARG A 193 7.25 9.95 9.52
C ARG A 193 7.94 11.27 9.14
N ALA A 194 8.40 11.39 7.91
CA ALA A 194 9.15 12.56 7.44
C ALA A 194 8.29 13.84 7.47
N MET A 195 7.01 13.72 7.15
CA MET A 195 6.08 14.85 7.07
C MET A 195 5.20 15.03 8.31
N SER A 196 5.29 14.13 9.29
CA SER A 196 4.39 14.06 10.45
C SER A 196 2.90 14.03 10.06
N LEU A 197 2.56 13.29 9.01
CA LEU A 197 1.19 13.17 8.50
C LEU A 197 0.51 11.87 8.91
N PRO A 198 -0.81 11.86 9.16
CA PRO A 198 -1.56 10.63 9.41
C PRO A 198 -1.69 9.79 8.13
N ILE A 199 -1.75 8.47 8.32
CA ILE A 199 -2.08 7.49 7.27
C ILE A 199 -3.56 7.09 7.42
N CYS A 200 -4.37 7.43 6.41
CA CYS A 200 -5.75 7.00 6.26
C CYS A 200 -5.78 5.76 5.37
N VAL A 201 -6.06 4.58 5.94
CA VAL A 201 -6.15 3.33 5.16
C VAL A 201 -7.49 3.32 4.40
N GLU A 202 -7.41 3.43 3.07
CA GLU A 202 -8.58 3.53 2.19
C GLU A 202 -8.70 2.31 1.27
N TRP A 203 -9.66 1.43 1.60
CA TRP A 203 -9.95 0.20 0.86
C TRP A 203 -10.41 0.45 -0.58
N GLY A 204 -10.96 1.63 -0.87
CA GLY A 204 -11.34 2.06 -2.20
C GLY A 204 -10.18 2.16 -3.18
N PHE A 205 -8.95 2.36 -2.67
CA PHE A 205 -7.69 2.35 -3.44
C PHE A 205 -7.00 0.97 -3.46
N CYS A 206 -7.71 -0.12 -3.16
CA CYS A 206 -7.22 -1.48 -3.41
C CYS A 206 -6.76 -1.67 -4.86
N GLU A 207 -5.79 -2.57 -5.08
CA GLU A 207 -5.44 -3.00 -6.43
C GLU A 207 -6.65 -3.62 -7.17
N LEU A 208 -6.48 -3.83 -8.47
CA LEU A 208 -7.49 -4.50 -9.28
C LEU A 208 -7.71 -5.94 -8.78
N LEU A 209 -8.92 -6.23 -8.29
CA LEU A 209 -9.26 -7.55 -7.74
C LEU A 209 -9.65 -8.52 -8.87
N ALA A 210 -8.68 -8.87 -9.72
CA ALA A 210 -8.88 -9.70 -10.90
C ALA A 210 -8.78 -11.21 -10.60
N HIS A 211 -9.92 -11.89 -10.51
CA HIS A 211 -9.98 -13.34 -10.32
C HIS A 211 -9.41 -14.09 -11.53
N ARG A 212 -8.59 -15.11 -11.28
CA ARG A 212 -7.89 -15.93 -12.28
C ARG A 212 -6.89 -15.17 -13.15
N TRP A 213 -6.47 -13.98 -12.73
CA TRP A 213 -5.39 -13.25 -13.38
C TRP A 213 -4.36 -12.76 -12.37
N LEU A 214 -4.77 -11.85 -11.47
CA LEU A 214 -3.89 -11.35 -10.41
C LEU A 214 -4.04 -12.17 -9.13
N HIS A 215 -5.25 -12.72 -8.90
CA HIS A 215 -5.53 -13.51 -7.72
C HIS A 215 -6.17 -14.86 -8.08
N ALA A 216 -5.66 -15.94 -7.48
CA ALA A 216 -6.27 -17.26 -7.58
C ALA A 216 -7.54 -17.40 -6.71
N ARG A 217 -7.63 -16.62 -5.60
CA ARG A 217 -8.74 -16.59 -4.64
C ARG A 217 -9.01 -15.16 -4.16
N ASP A 218 -10.10 -14.95 -3.44
CA ASP A 218 -10.40 -13.66 -2.82
C ASP A 218 -9.33 -13.28 -1.77
N PRO A 219 -8.57 -12.18 -1.94
CA PRO A 219 -7.58 -11.75 -0.96
C PRO A 219 -8.18 -10.97 0.21
N LEU A 220 -9.44 -10.50 0.13
CA LEU A 220 -10.03 -9.59 1.11
C LEU A 220 -10.17 -10.19 2.52
N PRO A 221 -10.57 -11.46 2.71
CA PRO A 221 -10.67 -12.03 4.06
C PRO A 221 -9.32 -12.03 4.80
N GLU A 222 -8.24 -12.41 4.10
CA GLU A 222 -6.89 -12.42 4.66
C GLU A 222 -6.42 -10.99 4.97
N LEU A 223 -6.63 -10.05 4.05
CA LEU A 223 -6.25 -8.64 4.26
C LEU A 223 -7.01 -7.99 5.44
N ARG A 224 -8.30 -8.31 5.61
CA ARG A 224 -9.19 -7.77 6.68
C ARG A 224 -8.91 -8.41 8.03
N GLY A 225 -8.45 -9.66 8.06
CA GLY A 225 -8.13 -10.37 9.29
C GLY A 225 -6.75 -10.03 9.87
N ARG A 226 -5.95 -9.19 9.21
CA ARG A 226 -4.64 -8.77 9.73
C ARG A 226 -4.81 -7.88 10.95
N ASP A 227 -3.90 -8.05 11.90
CA ASP A 227 -3.76 -7.14 13.03
C ASP A 227 -3.30 -5.77 12.53
N ALA A 228 -4.11 -4.74 12.79
CA ALA A 228 -3.83 -3.36 12.40
C ALA A 228 -2.57 -2.81 13.10
N ASP A 229 -2.31 -3.25 14.34
CA ASP A 229 -1.14 -2.80 15.10
C ASP A 229 0.16 -3.45 14.60
N ALA A 230 0.06 -4.53 13.81
CA ALA A 230 1.19 -5.17 13.13
C ALA A 230 1.48 -4.60 11.74
N LEU A 231 0.70 -3.61 11.27
CA LEU A 231 0.94 -3.00 9.96
C LEU A 231 2.16 -2.05 9.99
N PRO A 232 2.93 -1.98 8.89
CA PRO A 232 3.97 -0.97 8.73
C PRO A 232 3.40 0.44 8.94
N GLY A 233 4.03 1.21 9.83
CA GLY A 233 3.56 2.55 10.16
C GLY A 233 2.30 2.58 11.04
N ALA A 234 1.93 1.49 11.72
CA ALA A 234 0.74 1.42 12.59
C ALA A 234 0.61 2.58 13.58
N SER A 235 1.73 3.10 14.11
CA SER A 235 1.74 4.27 15.02
C SER A 235 1.25 5.57 14.38
N HIS A 236 1.24 5.65 13.05
CA HIS A 236 0.77 6.80 12.27
C HIS A 236 -0.58 6.58 11.60
N VAL A 237 -1.16 5.38 11.72
CA VAL A 237 -2.47 5.08 11.16
C VAL A 237 -3.54 5.84 11.95
N ASP A 238 -4.36 6.62 11.25
CA ASP A 238 -5.54 7.25 11.84
C ASP A 238 -6.59 6.18 12.14
N LYS A 239 -6.67 5.79 13.42
CA LYS A 239 -7.62 4.77 13.89
C LYS A 239 -9.09 5.21 13.79
N ASN A 240 -9.35 6.51 13.61
CA ASN A 240 -10.70 7.05 13.43
C ASN A 240 -11.07 7.21 11.95
N TYR A 241 -10.17 6.85 11.03
CA TYR A 241 -10.47 6.88 9.61
C TYR A 241 -11.29 5.65 9.21
N GLU A 242 -12.51 5.89 8.72
CA GLU A 242 -13.34 4.87 8.09
C GLU A 242 -13.21 5.01 6.57
N SER A 243 -12.93 3.90 5.89
CA SER A 243 -12.88 3.89 4.43
C SER A 243 -14.23 4.24 3.83
N ALA A 244 -14.23 5.12 2.83
CA ALA A 244 -15.44 5.54 2.15
C ALA A 244 -16.03 4.43 1.28
N VAL A 245 -15.17 3.57 0.73
CA VAL A 245 -15.59 2.50 -0.17
C VAL A 245 -14.92 1.19 0.21
N ILE A 246 -15.73 0.16 0.45
CA ILE A 246 -15.25 -1.21 0.66
C ILE A 246 -15.38 -1.99 -0.65
N PRO A 247 -14.29 -2.57 -1.20
CA PRO A 247 -14.35 -3.31 -2.44
C PRO A 247 -15.07 -4.65 -2.26
N GLU A 248 -15.65 -5.12 -3.35
CA GLU A 248 -16.17 -6.47 -3.51
C GLU A 248 -15.27 -7.27 -4.45
N TYR A 249 -15.06 -8.54 -4.14
CA TYR A 249 -14.35 -9.45 -5.01
C TYR A 249 -15.33 -10.29 -5.87
N PRO A 250 -15.05 -10.51 -7.16
CA PRO A 250 -14.00 -9.86 -7.95
C PRO A 250 -14.44 -8.51 -8.54
N ASP A 251 -13.46 -7.70 -8.95
CA ASP A 251 -13.70 -6.59 -9.86
C ASP A 251 -13.94 -7.12 -11.28
N ILE A 252 -13.07 -8.04 -11.71
CA ILE A 252 -13.10 -8.69 -13.02
C ILE A 252 -12.71 -10.16 -12.92
N THR A 253 -13.09 -10.95 -13.92
CA THR A 253 -12.63 -12.33 -14.07
C THR A 253 -11.83 -12.49 -15.36
N GLY A 254 -10.62 -13.03 -15.26
CA GLY A 254 -9.70 -13.21 -16.38
C GLY A 254 -8.83 -11.98 -16.68
N PRO A 255 -7.95 -12.08 -17.70
CA PRO A 255 -7.05 -10.99 -18.07
C PRO A 255 -7.77 -9.84 -18.77
N MET A 256 -7.35 -8.60 -18.48
CA MET A 256 -7.78 -7.43 -19.24
C MET A 256 -7.30 -7.50 -20.69
N ARG A 257 -8.16 -7.12 -21.63
CA ARG A 257 -7.84 -7.00 -23.05
C ARG A 257 -8.32 -5.63 -23.57
N PRO A 258 -7.68 -5.08 -24.63
CA PRO A 258 -8.26 -3.96 -25.36
C PRO A 258 -9.72 -4.25 -25.74
N GLY A 259 -10.61 -3.27 -25.57
CA GLY A 259 -12.05 -3.44 -25.81
C GLY A 259 -12.89 -3.84 -24.57
N ASN A 260 -12.28 -4.30 -23.47
CA ASN A 260 -13.02 -4.72 -22.27
C ASN A 260 -13.35 -3.54 -21.32
N ALA A 261 -13.66 -2.35 -21.84
CA ALA A 261 -13.91 -1.15 -21.03
C ALA A 261 -15.04 -1.35 -20.00
N ARG A 262 -16.08 -2.11 -20.36
CA ARG A 262 -17.19 -2.44 -19.46
C ARG A 262 -16.76 -3.31 -18.28
N GLN A 263 -15.77 -4.20 -18.46
CA GLN A 263 -15.30 -5.05 -17.37
C GLN A 263 -14.58 -4.23 -16.29
N ARG A 264 -13.79 -3.22 -16.67
CA ARG A 264 -13.09 -2.35 -15.70
C ARG A 264 -13.99 -1.32 -15.01
N GLU A 265 -15.24 -1.17 -15.45
CA GLU A 265 -16.16 -0.14 -14.95
C GLU A 265 -16.35 -0.23 -13.43
N LYS A 266 -16.47 -1.45 -12.88
CA LYS A 266 -16.59 -1.67 -11.43
C LYS A 266 -15.39 -1.09 -10.66
N ALA A 267 -14.17 -1.43 -11.07
CA ALA A 267 -12.94 -0.94 -10.43
C ALA A 267 -12.75 0.58 -10.61
N VAL A 268 -13.03 1.11 -11.81
CA VAL A 268 -12.94 2.55 -12.09
C VAL A 268 -13.95 3.33 -11.26
N ASN A 269 -15.21 2.87 -11.18
CA ASN A 269 -16.24 3.50 -10.37
C ASN A 269 -15.88 3.45 -8.87
N ARG A 270 -15.31 2.35 -8.39
CA ARG A 270 -14.77 2.27 -7.02
C ARG A 270 -13.77 3.39 -6.76
N HIS A 271 -12.73 3.51 -7.60
CA HIS A 271 -11.71 4.55 -7.43
C HIS A 271 -12.28 5.97 -7.55
N ARG A 272 -13.24 6.20 -8.46
CA ARG A 272 -13.91 7.49 -8.61
C ARG A 272 -14.66 7.89 -7.34
N LEU A 273 -15.51 7.00 -6.81
CA LEU A 273 -16.27 7.23 -5.57
C LEU A 273 -15.34 7.47 -4.38
N THR A 274 -14.24 6.73 -4.33
CA THR A 274 -13.20 6.89 -3.32
C THR A 274 -12.55 8.27 -3.42
N LEU A 275 -12.13 8.66 -4.63
CA LEU A 275 -11.50 9.95 -4.88
C LEU A 275 -12.43 11.11 -4.49
N ASP A 276 -13.70 11.05 -4.88
CA ASP A 276 -14.71 12.05 -4.53
C ASP A 276 -14.84 12.19 -3.00
N ALA A 277 -14.87 11.06 -2.27
CA ALA A 277 -14.98 11.05 -0.81
C ALA A 277 -13.75 11.62 -0.11
N VAL A 278 -12.53 11.21 -0.51
CA VAL A 278 -11.28 11.73 0.10
C VAL A 278 -11.07 13.21 -0.23
N LEU A 279 -11.45 13.66 -1.42
CA LEU A 279 -11.39 15.07 -1.80
C LEU A 279 -12.39 15.92 -1.02
N LYS A 280 -13.59 15.39 -0.76
CA LYS A 280 -14.59 16.04 0.10
C LYS A 280 -14.07 16.14 1.54
N ARG A 281 -13.47 15.07 2.07
CA ARG A 281 -12.90 15.04 3.42
C ARG A 281 -11.71 16.00 3.57
N ALA A 282 -10.87 16.12 2.54
CA ALA A 282 -9.74 17.03 2.51
C ALA A 282 -10.15 18.52 2.51
N GLY A 283 -11.42 18.83 2.21
CA GLY A 283 -11.98 20.17 2.43
C GLY A 283 -11.30 21.30 1.66
N GLY A 284 -10.63 21.01 0.54
CA GLY A 284 -9.74 21.99 -0.12
C GLY A 284 -8.31 21.50 -0.24
N GLY A 285 -7.82 20.81 0.78
CA GLY A 285 -6.42 20.44 0.96
C GLY A 285 -5.87 19.50 -0.10
N SER A 286 -4.54 19.55 -0.25
CA SER A 286 -3.80 18.60 -1.07
C SER A 286 -3.67 17.26 -0.37
N LEU A 287 -3.53 16.20 -1.15
CA LEU A 287 -3.44 14.83 -0.64
C LEU A 287 -2.42 14.00 -1.39
N LEU A 288 -1.86 13.01 -0.69
CA LEU A 288 -1.00 11.97 -1.23
C LEU A 288 -1.75 10.65 -1.22
N ILE A 289 -1.75 9.93 -2.35
CA ILE A 289 -2.33 8.60 -2.50
C ILE A 289 -1.19 7.61 -2.77
N VAL A 290 -1.16 6.49 -2.03
CA VAL A 290 -0.17 5.41 -2.14
C VAL A 290 -0.82 4.06 -2.41
#